data_AF-A0A3X3A3J9-F1
#
_entry.id   AF-A0A3X3A3J9-F1
#
_cell.length_a   1.000
_cell.length_b   1.000
_cell.length_c   1.000
_cell.angle_alpha   90.00
_cell.angle_beta   90.00
_cell.angle_gamma   90.00
#
_symmetry.space_group_name_H-M   'P 1'
#
loop_
_entity.id
_entity.type
_entity.pdbx_description
1 polymer ?
#
loop_
_entity_poly.entity_id
_entity_poly.type
_entity_poly.pdbx_seq_one_letter_code
_entity_poly.pdbx_strand_id
1 'polypeptide(L)'
;MTKEIVTFKGFNKDLTCRDFQFAIGETFHHDGKVEACGSGFHACECPFDVFRYYPPAESRYAETISFGVTDHEERGDTKIASSSITIKAELTLPQFIQRGIEWIWSKIDKSLEQQIMTGDQSAATNTGNWSAATNTGDQSAATNTGDQSAATNTGNWSAATNTGDQSAATNTGNWSAATNTGDQSAATNTGDQSAATNTGNWSAATNTGNWSAATNTGDQSAATNTGDQSAATNTGYQSAATNTGNWSAATNTGDQSAATNTGDQSAATNTGYQSAAEVSGSQSVAASLGIEGKARASEGGAIVLCYRDEDGELIHIRASKVGENGIIPNTWYQLDKDGEFVKCE
;
A
#
# COMPACT_ATOMS: atom_id res chain seq x y z
N MET A 1 -35.36 20.06 58.60
CA MET A 1 -35.50 20.42 57.18
C MET A 1 -35.56 19.14 56.39
N THR A 2 -36.58 18.96 55.54
CA THR A 2 -36.63 17.86 54.58
C THR A 2 -35.47 18.00 53.58
N LYS A 3 -34.81 16.89 53.25
CA LYS A 3 -33.69 16.88 52.30
C LYS A 3 -34.21 17.26 50.90
N GLU A 4 -33.62 18.30 50.33
CA GLU A 4 -33.87 18.70 48.93
C GLU A 4 -32.83 18.04 48.02
N ILE A 5 -33.28 17.49 46.90
CA ILE A 5 -32.44 16.78 45.93
C ILE A 5 -32.63 17.45 44.57
N VAL A 6 -31.54 17.96 43.99
CA VAL A 6 -31.53 18.45 42.62
C VAL A 6 -31.72 17.26 41.69
N THR A 7 -32.77 17.33 40.87
CA THR A 7 -33.15 16.27 39.95
C THR A 7 -33.57 16.82 38.60
N PHE A 8 -33.69 15.96 37.62
CA PHE A 8 -34.00 16.29 36.24
C PHE A 8 -35.20 15.48 35.78
N LYS A 9 -36.10 16.13 35.05
CA LYS A 9 -37.35 15.52 34.61
C LYS A 9 -37.63 15.82 33.15
N GLY A 10 -38.09 14.80 32.44
CA GLY A 10 -38.67 14.89 31.10
C GLY A 10 -40.20 14.93 31.17
N PHE A 11 -40.79 15.56 30.16
CA PHE A 11 -42.24 15.69 29.99
C PHE A 11 -42.61 15.53 28.51
N ASN A 12 -43.88 15.23 28.26
CA ASN A 12 -44.48 15.42 26.94
C ASN A 12 -44.44 16.93 26.54
N LYS A 13 -44.67 17.23 25.27
CA LYS A 13 -44.59 18.61 24.74
C LYS A 13 -45.54 19.60 25.44
N ASP A 14 -46.65 19.10 25.97
CA ASP A 14 -47.65 19.83 26.74
C ASP A 14 -47.34 19.92 28.25
N LEU A 15 -46.14 19.52 28.70
CA LEU A 15 -45.73 19.43 30.11
C LEU A 15 -46.53 18.41 30.94
N THR A 16 -47.11 17.40 30.29
CA THR A 16 -47.71 16.27 31.00
C THR A 16 -46.71 15.16 31.28
N CYS A 17 -46.95 14.43 32.36
CA CYS A 17 -46.31 13.14 32.64
C CYS A 17 -47.39 12.19 33.17
N ARG A 18 -47.72 11.16 32.39
CA ARG A 18 -48.94 10.37 32.57
C ARG A 18 -50.15 11.31 32.62
N ASP A 19 -51.01 11.17 33.62
CA ASP A 19 -52.26 11.93 33.74
C ASP A 19 -52.10 13.23 34.57
N PHE A 20 -50.86 13.64 34.86
CA PHE A 20 -50.58 14.83 35.67
C PHE A 20 -49.99 15.96 34.82
N GLN A 21 -50.56 17.16 34.97
CA GLN A 21 -50.13 18.38 34.30
C GLN A 21 -49.16 19.16 35.18
N PHE A 22 -47.97 19.46 34.65
CA PHE A 22 -46.98 20.30 35.32
C PHE A 22 -46.93 21.70 34.72
N ALA A 23 -46.35 22.62 35.49
CA ALA A 23 -46.05 23.99 35.07
C ALA A 23 -44.66 24.40 35.57
N ILE A 24 -43.93 25.14 34.74
CA ILE A 24 -42.60 25.67 35.10
C ILE A 24 -42.77 26.75 36.18
N GLY A 25 -41.92 26.72 37.20
CA GLY A 25 -41.93 27.60 38.36
C GLY A 25 -42.77 27.10 39.53
N GLU A 26 -43.60 26.08 39.31
CA GLU A 26 -44.58 25.60 40.30
C GLU A 26 -44.06 24.44 41.15
N THR A 27 -44.69 24.27 42.32
CA THR A 27 -44.44 23.17 43.25
C THR A 27 -45.68 22.30 43.36
N PHE A 28 -45.47 20.98 43.28
CA PHE A 28 -46.54 19.99 43.30
C PHE A 28 -46.36 19.04 44.47
N HIS A 29 -47.48 18.57 45.01
CA HIS A 29 -47.54 17.63 46.13
C HIS A 29 -48.37 16.40 45.74
N HIS A 30 -47.85 15.23 46.11
CA HIS A 30 -48.49 13.94 45.91
C HIS A 30 -48.96 13.39 47.26
N ASP A 31 -50.25 13.05 47.33
CA ASP A 31 -50.84 12.41 48.49
C ASP A 31 -50.74 10.88 48.37
N GLY A 32 -50.27 10.22 49.43
CA GLY A 32 -50.21 8.77 49.52
C GLY A 32 -48.78 8.21 49.52
N LYS A 33 -48.65 6.89 49.30
CA LYS A 33 -47.37 6.19 49.32
C LYS A 33 -46.46 6.71 48.18
N VAL A 34 -45.18 6.89 48.45
CA VAL A 34 -44.14 7.18 47.47
C VAL A 34 -43.34 5.90 47.26
N GLU A 35 -43.18 5.48 46.01
CA GLU A 35 -42.48 4.25 45.63
C GLU A 35 -41.84 4.44 44.25
N ALA A 36 -40.53 4.19 44.15
CA ALA A 36 -39.81 4.23 42.90
C ALA A 36 -40.48 3.27 41.90
N CYS A 37 -40.73 3.74 40.67
CA CYS A 37 -41.50 3.05 39.64
C CYS A 37 -43.00 2.78 39.94
N GLY A 38 -43.48 3.00 41.17
CA GLY A 38 -44.86 2.80 41.59
C GLY A 38 -45.69 4.09 41.61
N SER A 39 -45.35 5.01 42.51
CA SER A 39 -46.16 6.19 42.84
C SER A 39 -45.33 7.38 43.34
N GLY A 40 -45.92 8.58 43.29
CA GLY A 40 -45.22 9.84 43.54
C GLY A 40 -44.70 10.49 42.26
N PHE A 41 -43.92 11.56 42.41
CA PHE A 41 -43.34 12.27 41.28
C PHE A 41 -41.96 11.72 40.93
N HIS A 42 -41.84 11.14 39.74
CA HIS A 42 -40.58 10.57 39.26
C HIS A 42 -39.69 11.62 38.58
N ALA A 43 -38.40 11.59 38.91
CA ALA A 43 -37.31 12.35 38.30
C ALA A 43 -36.01 11.53 38.37
N CYS A 44 -34.90 12.02 37.80
CA CYS A 44 -33.58 11.37 37.85
C CYS A 44 -32.53 12.33 38.43
N GLU A 45 -31.57 11.85 39.22
CA GLU A 45 -30.44 12.69 39.66
C GLU A 45 -29.44 12.95 38.53
N CYS A 46 -29.20 11.97 37.65
CA CYS A 46 -28.42 12.11 36.42
C CYS A 46 -29.34 12.53 35.26
N PRO A 47 -29.07 13.67 34.58
CA PRO A 47 -29.83 14.10 33.42
C PRO A 47 -29.96 13.04 32.32
N PHE A 48 -28.90 12.28 32.04
CA PHE A 48 -28.89 11.34 30.91
C PHE A 48 -29.80 10.13 31.11
N ASP A 49 -30.12 9.76 32.34
CA ASP A 49 -31.07 8.68 32.63
C ASP A 49 -32.50 9.06 32.21
N VAL A 50 -32.81 10.36 32.15
CA VAL A 50 -34.13 10.85 31.68
C VAL A 50 -34.39 10.44 30.23
N PHE A 51 -33.36 10.34 29.38
CA PHE A 51 -33.51 9.97 27.97
C PHE A 51 -34.04 8.55 27.75
N ARG A 52 -33.92 7.68 28.76
CA ARG A 52 -34.51 6.33 28.73
C ARG A 52 -36.05 6.36 28.78
N TYR A 53 -36.62 7.43 29.34
CA TYR A 53 -38.05 7.59 29.55
C TYR A 53 -38.67 8.62 28.60
N TYR A 54 -37.88 9.62 28.21
CA TYR A 54 -38.32 10.75 27.40
C TYR A 54 -37.31 10.99 26.27
N PRO A 55 -37.64 10.65 25.01
CA PRO A 55 -36.71 10.81 23.90
C PRO A 55 -36.49 12.30 23.55
N PRO A 56 -35.24 12.73 23.24
CA PRO A 56 -34.88 14.12 22.90
C PRO A 56 -35.71 14.79 21.81
N ALA A 57 -36.18 14.02 20.83
CA ALA A 57 -36.90 14.56 19.68
C ALA A 57 -38.33 15.01 20.01
N GLU A 58 -38.94 14.47 21.07
CA GLU A 58 -40.38 14.63 21.33
C GLU A 58 -40.69 15.14 22.73
N SER A 59 -39.67 15.42 23.54
CA SER A 59 -39.84 15.72 24.97
C SER A 59 -39.28 17.08 25.36
N ARG A 60 -39.81 17.62 26.46
CA ARG A 60 -39.31 18.83 27.14
C ARG A 60 -38.60 18.43 28.43
N TYR A 61 -37.64 19.24 28.86
CA TYR A 61 -36.78 18.91 30.00
C TYR A 61 -36.70 20.05 31.00
N ALA A 62 -36.63 19.72 32.29
CA ALA A 62 -36.47 20.72 33.34
C ALA A 62 -35.48 20.28 34.42
N GLU A 63 -34.83 21.27 35.03
CA GLU A 63 -34.22 21.13 36.36
C GLU A 63 -35.32 21.21 37.41
N THR A 64 -35.27 20.34 38.39
CA THR A 64 -36.30 20.17 39.42
C THR A 64 -35.67 20.01 40.80
N ILE A 65 -36.44 20.29 41.85
CA ILE A 65 -36.08 19.97 43.24
C ILE A 65 -37.08 18.94 43.74
N SER A 66 -36.60 17.76 44.08
CA SER A 66 -37.40 16.70 44.69
C SER A 66 -37.18 16.69 46.20
N PHE A 67 -38.27 16.68 46.97
CA PHE A 67 -38.22 16.75 48.43
C PHE A 67 -39.43 16.10 49.10
N GLY A 68 -39.43 16.07 50.42
CA GLY A 68 -40.44 15.35 51.22
C GLY A 68 -40.06 13.88 51.44
N VAL A 69 -41.04 12.97 51.34
CA VAL A 69 -40.78 11.53 51.34
C VAL A 69 -40.19 11.14 49.98
N THR A 70 -39.08 10.42 49.97
CA THR A 70 -38.41 9.99 48.74
C THR A 70 -38.10 8.51 48.76
N ASP A 71 -38.06 7.91 47.57
CA ASP A 71 -37.67 6.52 47.34
C ASP A 71 -36.80 6.43 46.09
N HIS A 72 -35.73 5.64 46.12
CA HIS A 72 -34.75 5.54 45.02
C HIS A 72 -34.86 4.18 44.35
N GLU A 73 -34.68 4.14 43.03
CA GLU A 73 -34.56 2.89 42.32
C GLU A 73 -33.24 2.19 42.68
N GLU A 74 -33.31 0.93 43.11
CA GLU A 74 -32.12 0.19 43.57
C GLU A 74 -31.31 -0.45 42.44
N ARG A 75 -31.84 -0.48 41.21
CA ARG A 75 -31.26 -1.23 40.09
C ARG A 75 -31.34 -0.50 38.75
N GLY A 76 -30.25 0.17 38.38
CA GLY A 76 -29.91 0.43 36.98
C GLY A 76 -29.71 1.90 36.61
N ASP A 77 -30.51 2.82 37.14
CA ASP A 77 -30.35 4.26 36.90
C ASP A 77 -30.65 5.10 38.15
N THR A 78 -30.49 6.41 38.04
CA THR A 78 -30.61 7.37 39.15
C THR A 78 -32.04 7.84 39.39
N LYS A 79 -33.05 7.06 38.98
CA LYS A 79 -34.45 7.45 39.16
C LYS A 79 -34.82 7.49 40.65
N ILE A 80 -35.57 8.54 40.98
CA ILE A 80 -36.19 8.71 42.29
C ILE A 80 -37.68 9.00 42.15
N ALA A 81 -38.44 8.69 43.20
CA ALA A 81 -39.81 9.16 43.41
C ALA A 81 -39.84 10.09 44.62
N SER A 82 -40.63 11.15 44.57
CA SER A 82 -40.81 12.11 45.67
C SER A 82 -42.28 12.43 45.93
N SER A 83 -42.60 12.79 47.18
CA SER A 83 -43.93 13.31 47.54
C SER A 83 -44.11 14.76 47.11
N SER A 84 -43.01 15.48 46.81
CA SER A 84 -43.07 16.87 46.40
C SER A 84 -41.96 17.22 45.41
N ILE A 85 -42.32 17.96 44.37
CA ILE A 85 -41.40 18.36 43.32
C ILE A 85 -41.65 19.82 42.90
N THR A 86 -40.58 20.60 42.79
CA THR A 86 -40.61 21.94 42.20
C THR A 86 -40.00 21.89 40.81
N ILE A 87 -40.71 22.38 39.79
CA ILE A 87 -40.20 22.45 38.42
C ILE A 87 -39.51 23.80 38.23
N LYS A 88 -38.19 23.90 38.46
CA LYS A 88 -37.51 25.20 38.57
C LYS A 88 -37.49 25.97 37.25
N ALA A 89 -36.97 25.33 36.21
CA ALA A 89 -36.72 25.97 34.93
C ALA A 89 -36.68 24.92 33.82
N GLU A 90 -37.28 25.26 32.69
CA GLU A 90 -37.11 24.50 31.46
C GLU A 90 -35.68 24.68 30.94
N LEU A 91 -35.09 23.58 30.46
CA LEU A 91 -33.76 23.53 29.89
C LEU A 91 -33.86 23.21 28.40
N THR A 92 -33.13 23.99 27.60
CA THR A 92 -32.86 23.59 26.21
C THR A 92 -32.02 22.30 26.19
N LEU A 93 -32.08 21.53 25.10
CA LEU A 93 -31.29 20.30 24.98
C LEU A 93 -29.78 20.51 25.21
N PRO A 94 -29.12 21.58 24.68
CA PRO A 94 -27.73 21.87 25.00
C PRO A 94 -27.48 22.13 26.49
N GLN A 95 -28.36 22.90 27.16
CA GLN A 95 -28.25 23.13 28.60
C GLN A 95 -28.43 21.83 29.37
N PHE A 96 -29.37 20.98 28.97
CA PHE A 96 -29.63 19.69 29.61
C PHE A 96 -28.42 18.75 29.49
N ILE A 97 -27.80 18.69 28.30
CA ILE A 97 -26.57 17.92 28.07
C ILE A 97 -25.42 18.46 28.94
N GLN A 98 -25.26 19.78 29.01
CA GLN A 98 -24.25 20.43 29.85
C GLN A 98 -24.40 20.03 31.32
N ARG A 99 -25.63 19.95 31.84
CA ARG A 99 -25.89 19.47 33.21
C ARG A 99 -25.52 18.01 33.41
N GLY A 100 -25.69 17.18 32.38
CA GLY A 100 -25.26 15.78 32.41
C GLY A 100 -23.75 15.66 32.54
N ILE A 101 -23.01 16.46 31.79
CA ILE A 101 -21.54 16.53 31.87
C ILE A 101 -21.10 17.01 33.25
N GLU A 102 -21.72 18.06 33.79
CA GLU A 102 -21.43 18.57 35.14
C GLU A 102 -21.69 17.54 36.24
N TRP A 103 -22.77 16.77 36.11
CA TRP A 103 -23.08 15.68 37.04
C TRP A 103 -21.99 14.60 37.00
N ILE A 104 -21.57 14.15 35.82
CA ILE A 104 -20.47 13.18 35.69
C ILE A 104 -19.19 13.72 36.33
N TRP A 105 -18.84 14.97 36.05
CA TRP A 105 -17.68 15.63 36.65
C TRP A 105 -17.75 15.71 38.17
N SER A 106 -18.95 15.81 38.74
CA SER A 106 -19.15 15.80 40.20
C SER A 106 -18.92 14.43 40.84
N LYS A 107 -19.04 13.34 40.07
CA LYS A 107 -18.83 11.96 40.53
C LYS A 107 -17.39 11.49 40.40
N ILE A 108 -16.56 12.21 39.64
CA ILE A 108 -15.14 11.91 39.52
C ILE A 108 -14.45 12.23 40.84
N ASP A 109 -13.75 11.23 41.38
CA ASP A 109 -12.88 11.40 42.54
C ASP A 109 -11.66 12.23 42.14
N LYS A 110 -11.67 13.51 42.54
CA LYS A 110 -10.59 14.46 42.25
C LYS A 110 -9.32 14.18 43.06
N SER A 111 -9.33 13.23 43.99
CA SER A 111 -8.15 12.77 44.75
C SER A 111 -7.40 11.64 44.05
N LEU A 112 -8.05 10.94 43.11
CA LEU A 112 -7.36 10.07 42.15
C LEU A 112 -6.76 10.98 41.09
N GLU A 113 -5.50 11.34 41.26
CA GLU A 113 -4.70 11.94 40.20
C GLU A 113 -4.76 11.00 38.99
N GLN A 114 -5.51 11.41 37.96
CA GLN A 114 -5.63 10.64 36.74
C GLN A 114 -4.22 10.50 36.17
N GLN A 115 -3.64 9.29 36.20
CA GLN A 115 -2.37 8.96 35.54
C GLN A 115 -2.53 9.04 34.01
N ILE A 116 -3.04 10.14 33.49
CA ILE A 116 -2.64 10.60 32.17
C ILE A 116 -1.29 11.27 32.43
N MET A 117 -0.23 10.48 32.35
CA MET A 117 1.15 10.96 32.46
C MET A 117 1.43 11.85 31.23
N THR A 118 0.95 13.10 31.25
CA THR A 118 1.36 14.14 30.30
C THR A 118 2.77 14.60 30.70
N GLY A 119 3.77 13.82 30.32
CA GLY A 119 5.18 14.12 30.54
C GLY A 119 6.00 13.68 29.34
N ASP A 120 7.22 14.22 29.19
CA ASP A 120 8.06 13.98 28.00
C ASP A 120 8.49 12.51 27.81
N GLN A 121 8.32 11.65 28.83
CA GLN A 121 8.71 10.24 28.81
C GLN A 121 7.72 9.34 29.56
N SER A 122 7.31 8.20 28.98
CA SER A 122 6.57 7.15 29.70
C SER A 122 6.94 5.73 29.26
N ALA A 123 6.76 4.75 30.16
CA ALA A 123 7.04 3.35 29.89
C ALA A 123 5.90 2.60 29.16
N ALA A 124 4.69 3.17 29.12
CA ALA A 124 3.49 2.51 28.59
C ALA A 124 2.86 3.30 27.44
N THR A 125 1.96 4.23 27.73
CA THR A 125 1.30 5.08 26.71
C THR A 125 1.61 6.54 27.00
N ASN A 126 2.00 7.30 25.98
CA ASN A 126 2.27 8.73 26.10
C ASN A 126 1.74 9.48 24.87
N THR A 127 1.49 10.78 25.02
CA THR A 127 1.27 11.74 23.93
C THR A 127 2.41 12.78 23.83
N GLY A 128 3.41 12.71 24.71
CA GLY A 128 4.63 13.51 24.70
C GLY A 128 5.74 12.92 23.83
N ASN A 129 6.98 13.37 24.03
CA ASN A 129 8.06 13.14 23.06
C ASN A 129 8.54 11.68 22.97
N TRP A 130 8.52 10.90 24.07
CA TRP A 130 9.08 9.54 24.09
C TRP A 130 8.17 8.54 24.81
N SER A 131 8.04 7.32 24.27
CA SER A 131 7.54 6.17 25.03
C SER A 131 8.15 4.82 24.64
N ALA A 132 8.13 3.86 25.56
CA ALA A 132 8.65 2.52 25.30
C ALA A 132 7.65 1.60 24.56
N ALA A 133 6.34 1.79 24.71
CA ALA A 133 5.33 0.91 24.11
C ALA A 133 4.47 1.60 23.03
N THR A 134 3.64 2.58 23.37
CA THR A 134 2.78 3.28 22.39
C THR A 134 2.91 4.79 22.54
N ASN A 135 3.24 5.50 21.46
CA ASN A 135 3.30 6.97 21.44
C ASN A 135 2.46 7.53 20.29
N THR A 136 1.95 8.74 20.48
CA THR A 136 1.34 9.57 19.44
C THR A 136 2.16 10.83 19.14
N GLY A 137 3.22 11.11 19.91
CA GLY A 137 4.20 12.16 19.69
C GLY A 137 5.44 11.69 18.91
N ASP A 138 6.61 12.27 19.20
CA ASP A 138 7.76 12.21 18.30
C ASP A 138 8.40 10.81 18.14
N GLN A 139 8.63 10.06 19.23
CA GLN A 139 9.36 8.79 19.17
C GLN A 139 8.78 7.67 20.04
N SER A 140 8.80 6.42 19.56
CA SER A 140 8.59 5.24 20.40
C SER A 140 9.41 4.02 19.99
N ALA A 141 9.63 3.10 20.94
CA ALA A 141 10.34 1.85 20.65
C ALA A 141 9.47 0.80 19.95
N ALA A 142 8.18 0.66 20.30
CA ALA A 142 7.30 -0.37 19.72
C ALA A 142 6.32 0.18 18.67
N THR A 143 5.32 0.99 19.04
CA THR A 143 4.33 1.52 18.06
C THR A 143 4.22 3.04 18.16
N ASN A 144 4.39 3.75 17.05
CA ASN A 144 4.18 5.20 16.97
C ASN A 144 3.18 5.54 15.85
N THR A 145 2.47 6.65 16.02
CA THR A 145 1.63 7.26 14.99
C THR A 145 2.18 8.63 14.55
N GLY A 146 3.16 9.18 15.28
CA GLY A 146 3.89 10.40 14.94
C GLY A 146 5.17 10.12 14.12
N ASP A 147 6.27 10.78 14.47
CA ASP A 147 7.41 10.90 13.54
C ASP A 147 8.26 9.64 13.39
N GLN A 148 8.64 8.96 14.48
CA GLN A 148 9.57 7.82 14.39
C GLN A 148 9.22 6.65 15.33
N SER A 149 9.44 5.42 14.87
CA SER A 149 9.51 4.25 15.76
C SER A 149 10.53 3.19 15.35
N ALA A 150 10.96 2.36 16.30
CA ALA A 150 11.87 1.26 15.98
C ALA A 150 11.13 0.04 15.37
N ALA A 151 9.94 -0.32 15.84
CA ALA A 151 9.21 -1.48 15.31
C ALA A 151 8.11 -1.12 14.29
N THR A 152 7.01 -0.47 14.68
CA THR A 152 5.90 -0.17 13.76
C THR A 152 5.53 1.31 13.79
N ASN A 153 5.52 1.99 12.65
CA ASN A 153 5.04 3.37 12.53
C ASN A 153 3.94 3.47 11.46
N THR A 154 3.04 4.43 11.66
CA THR A 154 2.05 4.84 10.64
C THR A 154 2.34 6.25 10.09
N GLY A 155 3.23 7.01 10.75
CA GLY A 155 3.71 8.31 10.30
C GLY A 155 5.01 8.22 9.48
N ASN A 156 5.98 9.08 9.78
CA ASN A 156 7.04 9.40 8.82
C ASN A 156 8.11 8.30 8.65
N TRP A 157 8.60 7.71 9.75
CA TRP A 157 9.73 6.77 9.69
C TRP A 157 9.62 5.57 10.64
N SER A 158 10.02 4.39 10.20
CA SER A 158 10.35 3.29 11.13
C SER A 158 11.54 2.42 10.69
N ALA A 159 12.15 1.72 11.65
CA ALA A 159 13.22 0.77 11.33
C ALA A 159 12.69 -0.57 10.79
N ALA A 160 11.60 -1.12 11.35
CA ALA A 160 11.07 -2.41 10.89
C ALA A 160 9.89 -2.31 9.92
N THR A 161 8.72 -1.82 10.33
CA THR A 161 7.52 -1.76 9.48
C THR A 161 6.90 -0.37 9.47
N ASN A 162 6.74 0.24 8.29
CA ASN A 162 6.01 1.51 8.15
C ASN A 162 4.85 1.34 7.17
N THR A 163 3.82 2.16 7.36
CA THR A 163 2.69 2.31 6.43
C THR A 163 2.64 3.71 5.82
N GLY A 164 3.42 4.66 6.34
CA GLY A 164 3.60 6.01 5.81
C GLY A 164 4.85 6.13 4.91
N ASP A 165 5.69 7.13 5.17
CA ASP A 165 6.65 7.58 4.16
C ASP A 165 7.85 6.65 3.96
N GLN A 166 8.60 6.29 5.03
CA GLN A 166 9.84 5.52 4.87
C GLN A 166 10.04 4.42 5.92
N SER A 167 10.62 3.29 5.51
CA SER A 167 11.16 2.30 6.46
C SER A 167 12.46 1.63 6.01
N ALA A 168 13.24 1.11 6.96
CA ALA A 168 14.44 0.36 6.60
C ALA A 168 14.13 -1.09 6.14
N ALA A 169 13.18 -1.80 6.77
CA ALA A 169 12.90 -3.19 6.43
C ALA A 169 11.67 -3.40 5.54
N THR A 170 10.45 -3.06 5.98
CA THR A 170 9.21 -3.27 5.18
C THR A 170 8.36 -2.01 5.15
N ASN A 171 8.01 -1.51 3.97
CA ASN A 171 7.05 -0.41 3.83
C ASN A 171 5.88 -0.83 2.93
N THR A 172 4.71 -0.27 3.20
CA THR A 172 3.52 -0.38 2.35
C THR A 172 3.19 0.95 1.65
N GLY A 173 3.84 2.06 2.06
CA GLY A 173 3.75 3.39 1.46
C GLY A 173 4.92 3.69 0.52
N ASN A 174 5.54 4.87 0.68
CA ASN A 174 6.33 5.48 -0.39
C ASN A 174 7.71 4.82 -0.61
N TRP A 175 8.48 4.55 0.45
CA TRP A 175 9.87 4.08 0.29
C TRP A 175 10.32 3.02 1.31
N SER A 176 11.07 2.01 0.87
CA SER A 176 11.84 1.17 1.81
C SER A 176 13.21 0.74 1.29
N ALA A 177 14.14 0.46 2.21
CA ALA A 177 15.45 -0.06 1.81
C ALA A 177 15.41 -1.56 1.45
N ALA A 178 14.59 -2.39 2.12
CA ALA A 178 14.54 -3.83 1.84
C ALA A 178 13.31 -4.29 1.04
N THR A 179 12.08 -4.21 1.58
CA THR A 179 10.86 -4.70 0.89
C THR A 179 9.77 -3.65 0.86
N ASN A 180 9.36 -3.19 -0.33
CA ASN A 180 8.19 -2.31 -0.50
C ASN A 180 7.07 -3.03 -1.27
N THR A 181 5.84 -2.66 -0.97
CA THR A 181 4.64 -3.02 -1.75
C THR A 181 3.99 -1.81 -2.43
N GLY A 182 4.40 -0.58 -2.10
CA GLY A 182 4.05 0.67 -2.77
C GLY A 182 5.09 1.11 -3.80
N ASP A 183 5.49 2.39 -3.76
CA ASP A 183 6.07 3.06 -4.92
C ASP A 183 7.52 2.63 -5.21
N GLN A 184 8.41 2.62 -4.22
CA GLN A 184 9.84 2.38 -4.46
C GLN A 184 10.56 1.54 -3.38
N SER A 185 11.49 0.67 -3.78
CA SER A 185 12.46 0.08 -2.86
C SER A 185 13.88 -0.11 -3.43
N ALA A 186 14.87 -0.21 -2.55
CA ALA A 186 16.24 -0.49 -2.99
C ALA A 186 16.49 -1.99 -3.29
N ALA A 187 15.89 -2.92 -2.54
CA ALA A 187 16.09 -4.36 -2.76
C ALA A 187 14.93 -5.05 -3.49
N THR A 188 13.78 -5.27 -2.85
CA THR A 188 12.64 -6.00 -3.45
C THR A 188 11.39 -5.11 -3.46
N ASN A 189 10.77 -4.90 -4.62
CA ASN A 189 9.47 -4.25 -4.71
C ASN A 189 8.46 -5.17 -5.39
N THR A 190 7.20 -5.03 -5.01
CA THR A 190 6.04 -5.67 -5.66
C THR A 190 5.17 -4.66 -6.41
N GLY A 191 5.37 -3.36 -6.15
CA GLY A 191 4.71 -2.23 -6.81
C GLY A 191 5.55 -1.65 -7.95
N ASP A 192 5.75 -0.32 -7.96
CA ASP A 192 6.14 0.37 -9.20
C ASP A 192 7.61 0.25 -9.57
N GLN A 193 8.56 0.51 -8.65
CA GLN A 193 9.99 0.54 -8.99
C GLN A 193 10.90 -0.11 -7.94
N SER A 194 11.94 -0.83 -8.36
CA SER A 194 13.06 -1.20 -7.48
C SER A 194 14.43 -1.14 -8.13
N ALA A 195 15.50 -1.02 -7.32
CA ALA A 195 16.86 -1.07 -7.84
C ALA A 195 17.36 -2.50 -8.10
N ALA A 196 16.99 -3.50 -7.26
CA ALA A 196 17.45 -4.87 -7.45
C ALA A 196 16.39 -5.80 -8.07
N THR A 197 15.34 -6.20 -7.34
CA THR A 197 14.33 -7.16 -7.82
C THR A 197 12.93 -6.54 -7.80
N ASN A 198 12.21 -6.53 -8.93
CA ASN A 198 10.79 -6.13 -8.95
C ASN A 198 9.93 -7.26 -9.52
N THR A 199 8.70 -7.36 -9.03
CA THR A 199 7.63 -8.20 -9.61
C THR A 199 6.56 -7.39 -10.34
N GLY A 200 6.56 -6.06 -10.18
CA GLY A 200 5.66 -5.12 -10.84
C GLY A 200 6.29 -4.43 -12.05
N ASN A 201 6.22 -3.10 -12.12
CA ASN A 201 6.38 -2.38 -13.38
C ASN A 201 7.84 -2.24 -13.86
N TRP A 202 8.79 -1.87 -12.97
CA TRP A 202 10.15 -1.54 -13.39
C TRP A 202 11.24 -1.96 -12.39
N SER A 203 12.37 -2.49 -12.87
CA SER A 203 13.58 -2.65 -12.03
C SER A 203 14.88 -2.38 -12.77
N ALA A 204 15.91 -1.91 -12.06
CA ALA A 204 17.23 -1.75 -12.68
C ALA A 204 17.97 -3.09 -12.91
N ALA A 205 17.85 -4.09 -12.04
CA ALA A 205 18.59 -5.37 -12.20
C ALA A 205 17.72 -6.54 -12.70
N THR A 206 16.72 -7.00 -11.94
CA THR A 206 15.92 -8.20 -12.27
C THR A 206 14.42 -7.92 -12.13
N ASN A 207 13.67 -7.99 -13.23
CA ASN A 207 12.20 -7.91 -13.18
C ASN A 207 11.59 -9.24 -13.62
N THR A 208 10.43 -9.56 -13.06
CA THR A 208 9.55 -10.66 -13.50
C THR A 208 8.27 -10.16 -14.18
N GLY A 209 7.98 -8.85 -14.10
CA GLY A 209 6.91 -8.15 -14.79
C GLY A 209 7.38 -7.43 -16.06
N ASN A 210 7.01 -6.15 -16.22
CA ASN A 210 6.98 -5.51 -17.53
C ASN A 210 8.38 -5.15 -18.09
N TRP A 211 9.25 -4.52 -17.30
CA TRP A 211 10.52 -3.95 -17.81
C TRP A 211 11.69 -4.08 -16.83
N SER A 212 12.88 -4.42 -17.34
CA SER A 212 14.15 -4.23 -16.61
C SER A 212 15.32 -3.76 -17.46
N ALA A 213 16.31 -3.13 -16.83
CA ALA A 213 17.52 -2.67 -17.53
C ALA A 213 18.57 -3.78 -17.74
N ALA A 214 18.61 -4.84 -16.93
CA ALA A 214 19.59 -5.92 -17.06
C ALA A 214 18.98 -7.29 -17.43
N THR A 215 18.18 -7.91 -16.56
CA THR A 215 17.62 -9.25 -16.79
C THR A 215 16.11 -9.24 -16.59
N ASN A 216 15.32 -9.68 -17.58
CA ASN A 216 13.86 -9.84 -17.44
C ASN A 216 13.46 -11.27 -17.84
N THR A 217 12.43 -11.79 -17.20
CA THR A 217 11.73 -13.04 -17.57
C THR A 217 10.33 -12.79 -18.15
N GLY A 218 9.84 -11.54 -18.10
CA GLY A 218 8.62 -11.05 -18.74
C GLY A 218 8.90 -10.34 -20.08
N ASP A 219 8.20 -9.22 -20.33
CA ASP A 219 7.99 -8.74 -21.70
C ASP A 219 9.24 -8.11 -22.35
N GLN A 220 9.98 -7.21 -21.67
CA GLN A 220 11.09 -6.47 -22.29
C GLN A 220 12.31 -6.23 -21.38
N SER A 221 13.54 -6.33 -21.91
CA SER A 221 14.76 -5.85 -21.23
C SER A 221 15.82 -5.26 -22.17
N ALA A 222 16.71 -4.42 -21.61
CA ALA A 222 17.78 -3.78 -22.37
C ALA A 222 19.05 -4.64 -22.58
N ALA A 223 19.26 -5.72 -21.80
CA ALA A 223 20.48 -6.56 -21.92
C ALA A 223 20.19 -8.05 -22.17
N THR A 224 19.52 -8.75 -21.26
CA THR A 224 19.21 -10.18 -21.39
C THR A 224 17.73 -10.45 -21.10
N ASN A 225 17.01 -11.08 -22.03
CA ASN A 225 15.63 -11.50 -21.83
C ASN A 225 15.47 -12.98 -22.17
N THR A 226 14.59 -13.64 -21.42
CA THR A 226 14.14 -15.03 -21.66
C THR A 226 12.71 -15.07 -22.23
N GLY A 227 12.01 -13.92 -22.25
CA GLY A 227 10.70 -13.70 -22.86
C GLY A 227 10.80 -13.08 -24.27
N ASP A 228 9.90 -12.15 -24.60
CA ASP A 228 9.57 -11.83 -25.99
C ASP A 228 10.57 -10.91 -26.73
N GLN A 229 11.17 -9.90 -26.09
CA GLN A 229 12.09 -8.96 -26.78
C GLN A 229 13.27 -8.45 -25.90
N SER A 230 14.48 -8.31 -26.47
CA SER A 230 15.61 -7.61 -25.86
C SER A 230 16.58 -6.96 -26.86
N ALA A 231 17.38 -5.99 -26.40
CA ALA A 231 18.29 -5.19 -27.23
C ALA A 231 19.71 -5.77 -27.41
N ALA A 232 20.14 -6.76 -26.61
CA ALA A 232 21.52 -7.28 -26.69
C ALA A 232 21.67 -8.81 -26.75
N THR A 233 20.88 -9.59 -26.00
CA THR A 233 20.92 -11.06 -26.03
C THR A 233 19.52 -11.63 -25.72
N ASN A 234 18.95 -12.39 -26.65
CA ASN A 234 17.68 -13.10 -26.48
C ASN A 234 17.86 -14.62 -26.69
N THR A 235 17.12 -15.40 -25.90
CA THR A 235 16.97 -16.86 -26.06
C THR A 235 15.53 -17.26 -26.48
N GLY A 236 14.62 -16.30 -26.67
CA GLY A 236 13.21 -16.50 -27.07
C GLY A 236 12.92 -16.41 -28.58
N TYR A 237 11.63 -16.27 -28.94
CA TYR A 237 11.09 -16.52 -30.29
C TYR A 237 11.43 -15.50 -31.40
N GLN A 238 11.74 -14.23 -31.07
CA GLN A 238 12.11 -13.20 -32.06
C GLN A 238 13.10 -12.21 -31.45
N SER A 239 14.18 -11.86 -32.15
CA SER A 239 15.01 -10.70 -31.76
C SER A 239 15.86 -10.15 -32.91
N ALA A 240 16.10 -8.84 -32.87
CA ALA A 240 17.04 -8.12 -33.72
C ALA A 240 18.07 -7.42 -32.83
N ALA A 241 19.29 -7.96 -32.76
CA ALA A 241 20.38 -7.32 -32.04
C ALA A 241 21.18 -6.42 -33.00
N THR A 242 21.12 -5.10 -32.79
CA THR A 242 21.88 -4.10 -33.59
C THR A 242 22.96 -3.46 -32.72
N ASN A 243 24.23 -3.56 -33.11
CA ASN A 243 25.33 -2.91 -32.39
C ASN A 243 26.12 -1.94 -33.30
N THR A 244 26.51 -0.80 -32.75
CA THR A 244 27.21 0.29 -33.46
C THR A 244 28.43 0.75 -32.64
N GLY A 245 29.65 0.37 -33.05
CA GLY A 245 30.91 0.82 -32.42
C GLY A 245 32.14 0.02 -32.87
N ASN A 246 33.34 0.61 -32.79
CA ASN A 246 34.61 0.08 -33.37
C ASN A 246 35.05 -1.33 -32.89
N TRP A 247 34.44 -1.87 -31.85
CA TRP A 247 34.67 -3.23 -31.36
C TRP A 247 33.38 -3.71 -30.70
N SER A 248 32.62 -4.57 -31.37
CA SER A 248 31.35 -5.02 -30.83
C SER A 248 30.96 -6.43 -31.27
N ALA A 249 30.20 -7.13 -30.42
CA ALA A 249 29.66 -8.45 -30.69
C ALA A 249 28.13 -8.42 -30.57
N ALA A 250 27.42 -8.96 -31.56
CA ALA A 250 25.99 -9.24 -31.51
C ALA A 250 25.79 -10.75 -31.58
N THR A 251 25.12 -11.35 -30.59
CA THR A 251 24.90 -12.82 -30.52
C THR A 251 23.43 -13.13 -30.36
N ASN A 252 22.90 -14.01 -31.22
CA ASN A 252 21.50 -14.41 -31.23
C ASN A 252 21.34 -15.94 -31.35
N THR A 253 20.36 -16.50 -30.65
CA THR A 253 20.14 -17.96 -30.57
C THR A 253 18.70 -18.41 -30.85
N GLY A 254 17.77 -17.47 -31.12
CA GLY A 254 16.36 -17.77 -31.39
C GLY A 254 16.04 -18.11 -32.84
N ASP A 255 14.89 -18.74 -33.07
CA ASP A 255 14.35 -19.05 -34.41
C ASP A 255 13.90 -17.75 -35.12
N GLN A 256 14.12 -17.65 -36.44
CA GLN A 256 13.84 -16.47 -37.28
C GLN A 256 14.47 -15.16 -36.77
N SER A 257 15.77 -15.20 -36.44
CA SER A 257 16.44 -14.11 -35.73
C SER A 257 17.52 -13.41 -36.56
N ALA A 258 17.86 -12.15 -36.22
CA ALA A 258 18.87 -11.36 -36.90
C ALA A 258 19.91 -10.74 -35.93
N ALA A 259 21.18 -10.73 -36.33
CA ALA A 259 22.26 -10.01 -35.67
C ALA A 259 22.98 -9.09 -36.67
N THR A 260 23.05 -7.78 -36.37
CA THR A 260 23.64 -6.77 -37.25
C THR A 260 24.69 -5.95 -36.51
N ASN A 261 25.86 -5.78 -37.12
CA ASN A 261 26.92 -4.92 -36.60
C ASN A 261 27.48 -3.96 -37.65
N THR A 262 27.57 -2.68 -37.32
CA THR A 262 28.07 -1.65 -38.26
C THR A 262 29.47 -1.12 -37.95
N GLY A 263 30.11 -1.58 -36.88
CA GLY A 263 31.46 -1.17 -36.51
C GLY A 263 32.58 -1.97 -37.19
N ASP A 264 33.77 -1.39 -37.24
CA ASP A 264 34.99 -2.10 -37.64
C ASP A 264 35.34 -3.19 -36.61
N GLN A 265 36.12 -4.21 -37.02
CA GLN A 265 36.65 -5.26 -36.15
C GLN A 265 35.61 -5.92 -35.22
N SER A 266 34.46 -6.24 -35.79
CA SER A 266 33.27 -6.64 -35.05
C SER A 266 32.74 -8.02 -35.45
N ALA A 267 31.92 -8.64 -34.60
CA ALA A 267 31.35 -9.97 -34.85
C ALA A 267 29.81 -9.98 -34.74
N ALA A 268 29.13 -10.60 -35.70
CA ALA A 268 27.70 -10.93 -35.60
C ALA A 268 27.55 -12.45 -35.66
N THR A 269 27.00 -13.08 -34.63
CA THR A 269 26.85 -14.54 -34.53
C THR A 269 25.39 -14.92 -34.34
N ASN A 270 24.91 -15.86 -35.16
CA ASN A 270 23.57 -16.40 -35.08
C ASN A 270 23.58 -17.94 -35.12
N THR A 271 22.71 -18.61 -34.37
CA THR A 271 22.69 -20.07 -34.25
C THR A 271 21.30 -20.73 -34.38
N GLY A 272 20.21 -19.95 -34.54
CA GLY A 272 18.83 -20.48 -34.63
C GLY A 272 18.35 -20.85 -36.05
N TYR A 273 17.16 -21.46 -36.17
CA TYR A 273 16.55 -21.82 -37.47
C TYR A 273 16.20 -20.57 -38.29
N GLN A 274 16.50 -20.56 -39.59
CA GLN A 274 16.21 -19.44 -40.52
C GLN A 274 16.81 -18.09 -40.08
N SER A 275 18.11 -18.08 -39.81
CA SER A 275 18.74 -16.99 -39.08
C SER A 275 19.78 -16.20 -39.90
N ALA A 276 19.86 -14.90 -39.67
CA ALA A 276 20.68 -13.97 -40.44
C ALA A 276 21.76 -13.28 -39.60
N ALA A 277 22.99 -13.21 -40.12
CA ALA A 277 24.09 -12.44 -39.53
C ALA A 277 24.70 -11.46 -40.53
N GLU A 278 24.85 -10.20 -40.14
CA GLU A 278 25.38 -9.13 -40.99
C GLU A 278 26.45 -8.32 -40.27
N VAL A 279 27.54 -8.02 -40.99
CA VAL A 279 28.55 -7.04 -40.58
C VAL A 279 28.86 -6.06 -41.70
N SER A 280 28.86 -4.75 -41.42
CA SER A 280 29.16 -3.72 -42.43
C SER A 280 30.52 -3.02 -42.27
N GLY A 281 31.21 -3.19 -41.15
CA GLY A 281 32.55 -2.62 -40.93
C GLY A 281 33.69 -3.46 -41.49
N SER A 282 34.87 -2.85 -41.59
CA SER A 282 36.09 -3.50 -42.09
C SER A 282 36.66 -4.48 -41.07
N GLN A 283 37.24 -5.59 -41.54
CA GLN A 283 37.81 -6.66 -40.69
C GLN A 283 36.78 -7.35 -39.78
N SER A 284 35.49 -7.22 -40.08
CA SER A 284 34.40 -7.80 -39.29
C SER A 284 33.98 -9.18 -39.82
N VAL A 285 33.41 -10.03 -38.96
CA VAL A 285 33.00 -11.40 -39.29
C VAL A 285 31.52 -11.63 -38.99
N ALA A 286 30.76 -12.10 -39.98
CA ALA A 286 29.38 -12.56 -39.80
C ALA A 286 29.32 -14.10 -39.79
N ALA A 287 28.78 -14.69 -38.74
CA ALA A 287 28.63 -16.13 -38.59
C ALA A 287 27.16 -16.52 -38.40
N SER A 288 26.63 -17.39 -39.26
CA SER A 288 25.31 -18.01 -39.07
C SER A 288 25.45 -19.53 -39.08
N LEU A 289 25.18 -20.16 -37.93
CA LEU A 289 25.46 -21.58 -37.65
C LEU A 289 24.19 -22.42 -37.46
N GLY A 290 23.03 -21.80 -37.63
CA GLY A 290 21.73 -22.45 -37.56
C GLY A 290 21.29 -23.09 -38.87
N ILE A 291 20.20 -23.85 -38.83
CA ILE A 291 19.59 -24.48 -40.01
C ILE A 291 19.07 -23.38 -40.94
N GLU A 292 19.33 -23.51 -42.25
CA GLU A 292 18.98 -22.50 -43.28
C GLU A 292 19.57 -21.09 -43.02
N GLY A 293 20.63 -21.00 -42.21
CA GLY A 293 21.25 -19.73 -41.84
C GLY A 293 21.94 -19.02 -43.00
N LYS A 294 21.83 -17.69 -43.08
CA LYS A 294 22.51 -16.85 -44.08
C LYS A 294 23.41 -15.78 -43.45
N ALA A 295 24.47 -15.41 -44.16
CA ALA A 295 25.43 -14.41 -43.71
C ALA A 295 25.84 -13.46 -44.84
N ARG A 296 26.09 -12.19 -44.51
CA ARG A 296 26.70 -11.21 -45.42
C ARG A 296 27.71 -10.33 -44.70
N ALA A 297 28.73 -9.88 -45.44
CA ALA A 297 29.74 -8.97 -44.94
C ALA A 297 30.12 -7.90 -45.98
N SER A 298 30.53 -6.73 -45.51
CA SER A 298 31.17 -5.68 -46.32
C SER A 298 32.55 -6.08 -46.84
N GLU A 299 33.10 -5.28 -47.76
CA GLU A 299 34.47 -5.40 -48.23
C GLU A 299 35.47 -5.41 -47.05
N GLY A 300 36.44 -6.34 -47.10
CA GLY A 300 37.40 -6.55 -46.01
C GLY A 300 36.87 -7.35 -44.82
N GLY A 301 35.60 -7.77 -44.82
CA GLY A 301 35.02 -8.68 -43.83
C GLY A 301 35.13 -10.16 -44.21
N ALA A 302 34.51 -11.03 -43.40
CA ALA A 302 34.41 -12.47 -43.66
C ALA A 302 33.05 -13.04 -43.23
N ILE A 303 32.68 -14.18 -43.81
CA ILE A 303 31.49 -14.95 -43.44
C ILE A 303 31.85 -16.35 -42.94
N VAL A 304 31.05 -16.89 -42.02
CA VAL A 304 31.09 -18.29 -41.57
C VAL A 304 29.67 -18.87 -41.64
N LEU A 305 29.51 -20.01 -42.29
CA LEU A 305 28.21 -20.64 -42.50
C LEU A 305 28.26 -22.13 -42.21
N CYS A 306 27.13 -22.68 -41.77
CA CYS A 306 26.91 -24.11 -41.62
C CYS A 306 25.80 -24.61 -42.56
N TYR A 307 25.93 -25.84 -43.03
CA TYR A 307 24.83 -26.61 -43.62
C TYR A 307 24.48 -27.77 -42.68
N ARG A 308 23.18 -27.92 -42.40
CA ARG A 308 22.60 -29.01 -41.61
C ARG A 308 21.54 -29.72 -42.45
N ASP A 309 21.38 -31.03 -42.24
CA ASP A 309 20.33 -31.81 -42.90
C ASP A 309 18.94 -31.64 -42.24
N GLU A 310 17.93 -32.37 -42.71
CA GLU A 310 16.54 -32.31 -42.21
C GLU A 310 16.41 -32.76 -40.75
N ASP A 311 17.34 -33.59 -40.25
CA ASP A 311 17.39 -34.05 -38.86
C ASP A 311 18.16 -33.07 -37.95
N GLY A 312 18.76 -32.01 -38.53
CA GLY A 312 19.54 -30.98 -37.83
C GLY A 312 21.01 -31.35 -37.63
N GLU A 313 21.49 -32.46 -38.21
CA GLU A 313 22.89 -32.89 -38.11
C GLU A 313 23.80 -31.96 -38.89
N LEU A 314 24.97 -31.63 -38.32
CA LEU A 314 25.93 -30.72 -38.94
C LEU A 314 26.72 -31.45 -40.04
N ILE A 315 26.48 -31.08 -41.30
CA ILE A 315 27.13 -31.70 -42.46
C ILE A 315 28.35 -30.89 -42.92
N HIS A 316 28.22 -29.57 -43.01
CA HIS A 316 29.30 -28.69 -43.47
C HIS A 316 29.43 -27.44 -42.62
N ILE A 317 30.67 -26.97 -42.49
CA ILE A 317 31.01 -25.63 -42.01
C ILE A 317 32.07 -25.05 -42.97
N ARG A 318 31.92 -23.78 -43.34
CA ARG A 318 32.87 -23.05 -44.20
C ARG A 318 33.03 -21.62 -43.72
N ALA A 319 34.23 -21.09 -43.91
CA ALA A 319 34.55 -19.69 -43.70
C ALA A 319 35.23 -19.12 -44.95
N SER A 320 34.90 -17.90 -45.33
CA SER A 320 35.58 -17.20 -46.43
C SER A 320 35.60 -15.70 -46.21
N LYS A 321 36.70 -15.06 -46.60
CA LYS A 321 36.79 -13.60 -46.65
C LYS A 321 36.04 -13.07 -47.86
N VAL A 322 35.48 -11.87 -47.72
CA VAL A 322 34.90 -11.14 -48.85
C VAL A 322 36.01 -10.81 -49.84
N GLY A 323 35.78 -11.12 -51.12
CA GLY A 323 36.78 -11.06 -52.20
C GLY A 323 37.50 -12.39 -52.47
N GLU A 324 37.32 -13.40 -51.62
CA GLU A 324 37.88 -14.75 -51.79
C GLU A 324 36.75 -15.78 -52.02
N ASN A 325 37.07 -16.90 -52.68
CA ASN A 325 36.14 -18.02 -52.95
C ASN A 325 34.78 -17.60 -53.55
N GLY A 326 34.77 -16.56 -54.39
CA GLY A 326 33.56 -16.07 -55.05
C GLY A 326 32.62 -15.22 -54.18
N ILE A 327 33.01 -14.90 -52.94
CA ILE A 327 32.20 -14.06 -52.03
C ILE A 327 32.30 -12.60 -52.43
N ILE A 328 31.18 -12.05 -52.90
CA ILE A 328 31.01 -10.65 -53.26
C ILE A 328 30.53 -9.84 -52.05
N PRO A 329 31.03 -8.61 -51.81
CA PRO A 329 30.56 -7.74 -50.74
C PRO A 329 29.03 -7.54 -50.74
N ASN A 330 28.45 -7.31 -49.56
CA ASN A 330 27.05 -6.94 -49.36
C ASN A 330 26.02 -7.89 -50.00
N THR A 331 26.40 -9.15 -50.19
CA THR A 331 25.55 -10.20 -50.78
C THR A 331 25.30 -11.28 -49.74
N TRP A 332 24.06 -11.76 -49.61
CA TRP A 332 23.71 -12.86 -48.73
C TRP A 332 24.14 -14.21 -49.31
N TYR A 333 24.76 -15.04 -48.48
CA TYR A 333 25.14 -16.41 -48.82
C TYR A 333 24.57 -17.41 -47.83
N GLN A 334 24.28 -18.61 -48.34
CA GLN A 334 24.01 -19.85 -47.60
C GLN A 334 25.01 -20.92 -48.06
N LEU A 335 25.15 -22.00 -47.29
CA LEU A 335 25.79 -23.22 -47.81
C LEU A 335 24.74 -24.14 -48.40
N ASP A 336 25.03 -24.70 -49.57
CA ASP A 336 24.25 -25.80 -50.11
C ASP A 336 24.67 -27.15 -49.51
N LYS A 337 23.98 -28.21 -49.95
CA LYS A 337 24.22 -29.59 -49.51
C LYS A 337 25.60 -30.15 -49.84
N ASP A 338 26.32 -29.52 -50.76
CA ASP A 338 27.66 -29.91 -51.17
C ASP A 338 28.73 -29.06 -50.44
N GLY A 339 28.30 -28.08 -49.65
CA GLY A 339 29.14 -27.21 -48.85
C GLY A 339 29.72 -26.03 -49.64
N GLU A 340 29.07 -25.66 -50.74
CA GLU A 340 29.43 -24.51 -51.57
C GLU A 340 28.61 -23.28 -51.18
N PHE A 341 29.22 -22.09 -51.33
CA PHE A 341 28.55 -20.82 -51.06
C PHE A 341 27.58 -20.47 -52.19
N VAL A 342 26.29 -20.39 -51.88
CA VAL A 342 25.23 -20.02 -52.83
C VAL A 342 24.60 -18.68 -52.45
N LYS A 343 24.36 -17.83 -53.45
CA LYS A 343 23.68 -16.54 -53.25
C LYS A 343 22.21 -16.76 -52.92
N CYS A 344 21.69 -15.99 -51.98
CA CYS A 344 20.27 -15.99 -51.61
C CYS A 344 19.74 -14.55 -51.46
N GLU A 345 18.42 -14.41 -51.37
CA GLU A 345 17.72 -13.15 -51.06
C GLU A 345 17.58 -12.96 -49.54
#